data_AF-A0A4S8IUY2-F1
#
_entry.id   AF-A0A4S8IUY2-F1
#
_cell.length_a   1.000
_cell.length_b   1.000
_cell.length_c   1.000
_cell.angle_alpha   90.00
_cell.angle_beta   90.00
_cell.angle_gamma   90.00
#
_symmetry.space_group_name_H-M   'P 1'
#
loop_
_entity.id
_entity.type
_entity.pdbx_description
1 polymer ?
#
loop_
_entity_poly.entity_id
_entity_poly.type
_entity_poly.pdbx_seq_one_letter_code
_entity_poly.pdbx_strand_id
1 'polypeptide(L)'
;MFHLPMQQNEWALQLLSVACLSLAAKLEETLLPSLLDLQAEGAKFIFEPRTILRMELLVLNSLNWRLRSVTPFTFINFFVHKIDPAGKYARSLVSRVTEITLATTKDIKFLSHRPSSLAAASIICATDEVKDLTFVNPGIAASWCTGLIEEGIADCYQSLKQVTVDIMRREPPMILPQLRVTTPVNMGPSVSSSSSPPNKRRKLNNNC
;
A
#
# COMPACT_ATOMS: atom_id res chain seq x y z
N MET A 1 -18.09 -23.61 11.46
CA MET A 1 -17.10 -24.03 10.45
C MET A 1 -17.73 -23.80 9.08
N PHE A 2 -17.44 -22.68 8.42
CA PHE A 2 -18.06 -22.32 7.14
C PHE A 2 -17.29 -22.99 5.99
N HIS A 3 -17.76 -24.15 5.53
CA HIS A 3 -17.36 -24.70 4.24
C HIS A 3 -18.25 -24.09 3.16
N LEU A 4 -17.78 -23.05 2.46
CA LEU A 4 -18.36 -22.64 1.19
C LEU A 4 -17.71 -23.49 0.09
N PRO A 5 -18.48 -24.20 -0.76
CA PRO A 5 -17.93 -24.91 -1.91
C PRO A 5 -17.47 -23.88 -2.96
N MET A 6 -16.20 -23.47 -2.87
CA MET A 6 -15.60 -22.37 -3.64
C MET A 6 -15.56 -22.59 -5.16
N GLN A 7 -15.78 -23.81 -5.65
CA GLN A 7 -15.67 -24.13 -7.08
C GLN A 7 -16.77 -23.54 -7.97
N GLN A 8 -17.97 -23.22 -7.43
CA GLN A 8 -19.08 -22.77 -8.29
C GLN A 8 -19.10 -21.26 -8.59
N ASN A 9 -18.26 -20.44 -7.94
CA ASN A 9 -18.36 -18.98 -8.00
C ASN A 9 -17.00 -18.26 -8.12
N GLU A 10 -16.03 -18.85 -8.82
CA GLU A 10 -14.71 -18.24 -9.05
C GLU A 10 -14.80 -16.83 -9.64
N TRP A 11 -15.70 -16.62 -10.62
CA TRP A 11 -15.93 -15.32 -11.23
C TRP A 11 -16.45 -14.30 -10.22
N ALA A 12 -17.31 -14.71 -9.28
CA ALA A 12 -17.89 -13.82 -8.28
C ALA A 12 -16.85 -13.42 -7.22
N LEU A 13 -15.98 -14.35 -6.83
CA LEU A 13 -14.86 -14.07 -5.93
C LEU A 13 -13.85 -13.11 -6.57
N GLN A 14 -13.55 -13.30 -7.85
CA GLN A 14 -12.67 -12.38 -8.57
C GLN A 14 -13.32 -10.99 -8.76
N LEU A 15 -14.62 -10.93 -9.08
CA LEU A 15 -15.33 -9.66 -9.15
C LEU A 15 -15.34 -8.94 -7.78
N LEU A 16 -15.53 -9.69 -6.70
CA LEU A 16 -15.45 -9.16 -5.34
C LEU A 16 -14.05 -8.62 -5.03
N SER A 17 -13.00 -9.36 -5.35
CA SER A 17 -11.62 -8.92 -5.08
C SER A 17 -11.27 -7.66 -5.87
N VAL A 18 -11.62 -7.58 -7.16
CA VAL A 18 -11.41 -6.40 -8.01
C VAL A 18 -12.19 -5.20 -7.48
N ALA A 19 -13.44 -5.38 -7.04
CA ALA A 19 -14.24 -4.31 -6.45
C ALA A 19 -13.64 -3.82 -5.12
N CYS A 20 -13.22 -4.72 -4.24
CA CYS A 20 -12.54 -4.37 -2.99
C CYS A 20 -11.23 -3.61 -3.25
N LEU A 21 -10.43 -4.06 -4.22
CA LEU A 21 -9.18 -3.39 -4.59
C LEU A 21 -9.43 -2.00 -5.18
N SER A 22 -10.47 -1.85 -6.01
CA SER A 22 -10.85 -0.54 -6.55
C SER A 22 -11.34 0.42 -5.48
N LEU A 23 -12.14 -0.04 -4.50
CA LEU A 23 -12.54 0.76 -3.35
C LEU A 23 -11.34 1.18 -2.49
N ALA A 24 -10.39 0.26 -2.24
CA ALA A 24 -9.17 0.56 -1.50
C ALA A 24 -8.33 1.61 -2.23
N ALA A 25 -8.13 1.46 -3.54
CA ALA A 25 -7.41 2.43 -4.35
C ALA A 25 -8.07 3.82 -4.31
N LYS A 26 -9.40 3.90 -4.39
CA LYS A 26 -10.14 5.17 -4.27
C LYS A 26 -10.03 5.83 -2.89
N LEU A 27 -9.70 5.07 -1.86
CA LEU A 27 -9.59 5.57 -0.49
C LEU A 27 -8.16 6.02 -0.13
N GLU A 28 -7.16 5.25 -0.55
CA GLU A 28 -5.77 5.38 -0.08
C GLU A 28 -4.82 5.97 -1.14
N GLU A 29 -5.13 5.85 -2.45
CA GLU A 29 -4.23 6.31 -3.51
C GLU A 29 -4.50 7.75 -3.92
N THR A 30 -3.41 8.48 -4.16
CA THR A 30 -3.47 9.83 -4.74
C THR A 30 -3.63 9.79 -6.26
N LEU A 31 -3.00 8.80 -6.90
CA LEU A 31 -3.07 8.55 -8.33
C LEU A 31 -3.81 7.23 -8.55
N LEU A 32 -5.04 7.33 -9.06
CA LEU A 32 -5.90 6.16 -9.18
C LEU A 32 -5.43 5.27 -10.35
N PRO A 33 -5.13 3.99 -10.11
CA PRO A 33 -4.87 3.03 -11.20
C PRO A 33 -6.14 2.82 -12.03
N SER A 34 -5.98 2.45 -13.31
CA SER A 34 -7.15 2.17 -14.14
C SER A 34 -7.82 0.86 -13.71
N LEU A 35 -9.13 0.72 -13.97
CA LEU A 35 -9.84 -0.54 -13.68
C LEU A 35 -9.29 -1.73 -14.47
N LEU A 36 -8.61 -1.48 -15.59
CA LEU A 36 -7.95 -2.53 -16.36
C LEU A 36 -6.67 -2.99 -15.64
N ASP A 37 -5.87 -2.04 -15.13
CA ASP A 37 -4.64 -2.33 -14.39
C ASP A 37 -4.95 -3.11 -13.11
N LEU A 38 -6.03 -2.76 -12.41
CA LEU A 38 -6.51 -3.48 -11.21
C LEU A 38 -6.92 -4.94 -11.49
N GLN A 39 -7.14 -5.29 -12.75
CA GLN A 39 -7.49 -6.64 -13.19
C GLN A 39 -6.29 -7.36 -13.83
N ALA A 40 -5.14 -6.73 -14.01
CA ALA A 40 -4.07 -7.26 -14.86
C ALA A 40 -3.31 -8.46 -14.26
N GLU A 41 -3.33 -8.62 -12.94
CA GLU A 41 -2.55 -9.67 -12.27
C GLU A 41 -3.40 -10.91 -11.94
N GLY A 42 -3.18 -12.00 -12.69
CA GLY A 42 -3.79 -13.31 -12.40
C GLY A 42 -5.30 -13.42 -12.64
N ALA A 43 -5.92 -12.47 -13.33
CA ALA A 43 -7.35 -12.48 -13.63
C ALA A 43 -7.72 -13.54 -14.68
N LYS A 44 -8.67 -14.40 -14.33
CA LYS A 44 -9.31 -15.36 -15.25
C LYS A 44 -10.46 -14.72 -16.02
N PHE A 45 -11.09 -13.69 -15.44
CA PHE A 45 -12.22 -12.97 -16.01
C PHE A 45 -11.89 -11.47 -16.11
N ILE A 46 -12.38 -10.80 -17.16
CA ILE A 46 -12.29 -9.35 -17.30
C ILE A 46 -13.70 -8.79 -17.24
N PHE A 47 -13.93 -7.84 -16.34
CA PHE A 47 -15.24 -7.26 -16.09
C PHE A 47 -15.34 -5.85 -16.67
N GLU A 48 -16.51 -5.53 -17.21
CA GLU A 48 -16.83 -4.17 -17.61
C GLU A 48 -16.85 -3.24 -16.38
N PRO A 49 -16.44 -1.96 -16.54
CA PRO A 49 -16.49 -0.97 -15.46
C PRO A 49 -17.84 -0.86 -14.74
N ARG A 50 -18.95 -1.01 -15.47
CA ARG A 50 -20.31 -0.97 -14.91
C ARG A 50 -20.57 -2.14 -13.95
N THR A 51 -20.03 -3.32 -14.25
CA THR A 51 -20.15 -4.51 -13.40
C THR A 51 -19.34 -4.34 -12.12
N ILE A 52 -18.12 -3.81 -12.23
CA ILE A 52 -17.27 -3.49 -11.08
C ILE A 52 -17.98 -2.46 -10.18
N LEU A 53 -18.47 -1.36 -10.75
CA LEU A 53 -19.18 -0.31 -10.00
C LEU A 53 -20.40 -0.84 -9.24
N ARG A 54 -21.18 -1.75 -9.85
CA ARG A 54 -22.31 -2.40 -9.15
C ARG A 54 -21.83 -3.21 -7.95
N MET A 55 -20.74 -3.96 -8.11
CA MET A 55 -20.14 -4.72 -7.01
C MET A 55 -19.57 -3.82 -5.92
N GLU A 56 -18.91 -2.70 -6.28
CA GLU A 56 -18.44 -1.70 -5.33
C GLU A 56 -19.58 -1.18 -4.44
N LEU A 57 -20.73 -0.85 -5.04
CA LEU A 57 -21.91 -0.41 -4.30
C LEU A 57 -22.45 -1.49 -3.35
N LEU A 58 -22.43 -2.77 -3.77
CA LEU A 58 -22.81 -3.88 -2.90
C LEU A 58 -21.85 -4.03 -1.71
N VAL A 59 -20.54 -3.91 -1.94
CA VAL A 59 -19.52 -3.96 -0.89
C VAL A 59 -19.70 -2.78 0.08
N LEU A 60 -19.84 -1.55 -0.44
CA LEU A 60 -20.09 -0.35 0.36
C LEU A 60 -21.31 -0.51 1.26
N ASN A 61 -22.44 -0.94 0.69
CA ASN A 61 -23.66 -1.14 1.46
C ASN A 61 -23.49 -2.26 2.51
N SER A 62 -22.82 -3.36 2.17
CA SER A 62 -22.55 -4.46 3.10
C SER A 62 -21.66 -4.04 4.27
N LEU A 63 -20.74 -3.10 4.03
CA LEU A 63 -19.86 -2.53 5.04
C LEU A 63 -20.45 -1.29 5.74
N ASN A 64 -21.71 -0.94 5.46
CA ASN A 64 -22.35 0.30 5.93
C ASN A 64 -21.48 1.54 5.66
N TRP A 65 -20.81 1.58 4.50
CA TRP A 65 -19.89 2.64 4.07
C TRP A 65 -18.66 2.84 4.98
N ARG A 66 -18.39 1.89 5.89
CA ARG A 66 -17.25 1.94 6.81
C ARG A 66 -16.01 1.30 6.20
N LEU A 67 -15.39 1.98 5.23
CA LEU A 67 -14.18 1.51 4.56
C LEU A 67 -12.87 1.76 5.33
N ARG A 68 -12.87 2.73 6.26
CA ARG A 68 -11.70 3.07 7.08
C ARG A 68 -11.51 2.06 8.22
N SER A 69 -11.10 0.84 7.88
CA SER A 69 -10.70 -0.16 8.87
C SER A 69 -9.34 0.20 9.45
N VAL A 70 -9.16 -0.08 10.73
CA VAL A 70 -7.83 0.00 11.37
C VAL A 70 -7.03 -1.21 10.92
N THR A 71 -5.87 -0.96 10.31
CA THR A 71 -4.95 -2.01 9.85
C THR A 71 -3.68 -2.01 10.71
N PRO A 72 -2.88 -3.09 10.72
CA PRO A 72 -1.63 -3.09 11.47
C PRO A 72 -0.71 -1.94 11.06
N PHE A 73 -0.78 -1.51 9.78
CA PHE A 73 0.00 -0.40 9.23
C PHE A 73 -0.23 0.93 9.97
N THR A 74 -1.40 1.15 10.57
CA THR A 74 -1.66 2.39 11.32
C THR A 74 -0.81 2.51 12.58
N PHE A 75 -0.29 1.40 13.11
CA PHE A 75 0.51 1.38 14.34
C PHE A 75 2.02 1.35 14.09
N ILE A 76 2.47 0.96 12.89
CA ILE A 76 3.88 0.70 12.60
C ILE A 76 4.77 1.89 12.96
N ASN A 77 4.48 3.07 12.42
CA ASN A 77 5.32 4.26 12.66
C ASN A 77 5.39 4.64 14.14
N PHE A 78 4.26 4.56 14.84
CA PHE A 78 4.20 4.88 16.26
C PHE A 78 5.03 3.91 17.11
N PHE A 79 4.93 2.60 16.84
CA PHE A 79 5.71 1.60 17.56
C PHE A 79 7.19 1.59 17.18
N VAL A 80 7.54 1.84 15.91
CA VAL A 80 8.93 2.01 15.50
C VAL A 80 9.59 3.17 16.26
N HIS A 81 8.88 4.27 16.48
CA HIS A 81 9.39 5.39 17.28
C HIS A 81 9.61 5.02 18.77
N LYS A 82 8.93 3.99 19.30
CA LYS A 82 9.18 3.49 20.68
C LYS A 82 10.52 2.78 20.82
N ILE A 83 10.99 2.13 19.76
CA ILE A 83 12.23 1.32 19.77
C ILE A 83 13.42 2.06 19.18
N ASP A 84 13.19 3.01 18.28
CA ASP A 84 14.20 3.86 17.68
C ASP A 84 13.77 5.34 17.74
N PRO A 85 13.80 5.96 18.94
CA PRO A 85 13.38 7.36 19.10
C PRO A 85 14.24 8.34 18.31
N ALA A 86 15.51 7.98 18.07
CA ALA A 86 16.46 8.78 17.28
C ALA A 86 16.26 8.64 15.77
N GLY A 87 15.46 7.66 15.31
CA GLY A 87 15.14 7.44 13.91
C GLY A 87 16.32 6.93 13.07
N LYS A 88 17.34 6.33 13.69
CA LYS A 88 18.54 5.82 13.00
C LYS A 88 18.22 4.67 12.04
N TYR A 89 17.25 3.83 12.40
CA TYR A 89 16.83 2.62 11.70
C TYR A 89 15.36 2.67 11.27
N ALA A 90 14.64 3.76 11.53
CA ALA A 90 13.20 3.89 11.29
C ALA A 90 12.79 3.46 9.86
N ARG A 91 13.50 3.91 8.83
CA ARG A 91 13.18 3.56 7.43
C ARG A 91 13.31 2.05 7.16
N SER A 92 14.42 1.45 7.57
CA SER A 92 14.66 0.02 7.37
C SER A 92 13.68 -0.83 8.18
N LEU A 93 13.39 -0.41 9.41
CA LEU A 93 12.41 -1.08 10.27
C LEU A 93 11.00 -1.01 9.71
N VAL A 94 10.52 0.19 9.33
CA VAL A 94 9.20 0.34 8.71
C VAL A 94 9.10 -0.53 7.46
N SER A 95 10.13 -0.54 6.60
CA SER A 95 10.15 -1.39 5.41
C SER A 95 10.03 -2.87 5.76
N ARG A 96 10.84 -3.35 6.72
CA ARG A 96 10.87 -4.77 7.10
C ARG A 96 9.56 -5.20 7.77
N VAL A 97 9.04 -4.38 8.67
CA VAL A 97 7.77 -4.63 9.36
C VAL A 97 6.61 -4.64 8.37
N THR A 98 6.63 -3.75 7.38
CA THR A 98 5.64 -3.71 6.29
C THR A 98 5.65 -5.01 5.50
N GLU A 99 6.84 -5.52 5.15
CA GLU A 99 6.99 -6.80 4.44
C GLU A 99 6.42 -7.97 5.25
N ILE A 100 6.80 -8.08 6.54
CA ILE A 100 6.29 -9.12 7.45
C ILE A 100 4.77 -9.01 7.57
N THR A 101 4.24 -7.81 7.77
CA THR A 101 2.79 -7.55 7.87
C THR A 101 2.07 -7.94 6.59
N LEU A 102 2.59 -7.57 5.41
CA LEU A 102 2.00 -7.93 4.12
C LEU A 102 1.96 -9.44 3.91
N ALA A 103 2.97 -10.18 4.36
CA ALA A 103 2.98 -11.64 4.24
C ALA A 103 1.83 -12.32 5.01
N THR A 104 1.34 -11.69 6.08
CA THR A 104 0.20 -12.22 6.87
C THR A 104 -1.13 -12.15 6.12
N THR A 105 -1.27 -11.24 5.14
CA THR A 105 -2.53 -11.05 4.39
C THR A 105 -2.96 -12.28 3.59
N LYS A 106 -2.02 -13.21 3.35
CA LYS A 106 -2.23 -14.45 2.60
C LYS A 106 -2.82 -15.58 3.46
N ASP A 107 -2.86 -15.41 4.78
CA ASP A 107 -3.29 -16.45 5.71
C ASP A 107 -4.41 -15.94 6.61
N ILE A 108 -5.58 -16.57 6.47
CA ILE A 108 -6.83 -16.18 7.13
C ILE A 108 -6.72 -16.22 8.66
N LYS A 109 -5.78 -17.00 9.22
CA LYS A 109 -5.61 -17.10 10.68
C LYS A 109 -5.30 -15.75 11.32
N PHE A 110 -4.61 -14.87 10.60
CA PHE A 110 -4.24 -13.55 11.12
C PHE A 110 -5.41 -12.57 11.21
N LEU A 111 -6.55 -12.85 10.57
CA LEU A 111 -7.77 -12.04 10.70
C LEU A 111 -8.37 -12.10 12.11
N SER A 112 -8.03 -13.11 12.90
CA SER A 112 -8.51 -13.25 14.29
C SER A 112 -7.74 -12.38 15.29
N HIS A 113 -6.59 -11.84 14.90
CA HIS A 113 -5.75 -11.03 15.78
C HIS A 113 -6.09 -9.55 15.70
N ARG A 114 -5.87 -8.82 16.79
CA ARG A 114 -6.00 -7.36 16.79
C ARG A 114 -4.92 -6.73 15.91
N PRO A 115 -5.24 -5.71 15.09
CA PRO A 115 -4.25 -5.03 14.25
C PRO A 115 -3.05 -4.49 15.02
N SER A 116 -3.26 -3.97 16.24
CA SER A 116 -2.18 -3.47 17.10
C SER A 116 -1.26 -4.59 17.61
N SER A 117 -1.83 -5.73 18.04
CA SER A 117 -1.06 -6.90 18.46
C SER A 117 -0.22 -7.47 17.32
N LEU A 118 -0.79 -7.54 16.12
CA LEU A 118 -0.08 -8.00 14.93
C LEU A 118 1.07 -7.06 14.57
N ALA A 119 0.84 -5.74 14.57
CA ALA A 119 1.89 -4.75 14.30
C ALA A 119 3.03 -4.83 15.32
N ALA A 120 2.72 -4.95 16.61
CA ALA A 120 3.73 -5.09 17.65
C ALA A 120 4.55 -6.38 17.48
N ALA A 121 3.89 -7.50 17.20
CA ALA A 121 4.55 -8.77 16.94
C ALA A 121 5.44 -8.73 15.69
N SER A 122 5.00 -8.08 14.61
CA SER A 122 5.83 -7.87 13.41
C SER A 122 7.08 -7.04 13.69
N ILE A 123 7.00 -6.06 14.59
CA ILE A 123 8.17 -5.29 15.04
C ILE A 123 9.13 -6.17 15.82
N ILE A 124 8.65 -6.97 16.76
CA ILE A 124 9.51 -7.90 17.52
C ILE A 124 10.25 -8.84 16.56
N CYS A 125 9.55 -9.41 15.57
CA CYS A 125 10.18 -10.24 14.54
C CYS A 125 11.23 -9.48 13.72
N ALA A 126 10.97 -8.23 13.33
CA ALA A 126 11.93 -7.44 12.57
C ALA A 126 13.17 -7.05 13.40
N THR A 127 13.00 -6.82 14.71
CA THR A 127 14.12 -6.47 15.61
C THR A 127 14.99 -7.67 15.94
N ASP A 128 14.43 -8.89 16.00
CA ASP A 128 15.21 -10.11 16.24
C ASP A 128 16.28 -10.34 15.15
N GLU A 129 16.10 -9.76 13.96
CA GLU A 129 17.06 -9.83 12.84
C GLU A 129 18.19 -8.80 12.96
N VAL A 130 18.01 -7.72 13.72
CA VAL A 130 18.94 -6.59 13.82
C VAL A 130 19.63 -6.58 15.18
N LYS A 131 20.89 -7.03 15.21
CA LYS A 131 21.68 -7.18 16.45
C LYS A 131 21.95 -5.89 17.24
N ASP A 132 21.84 -4.72 16.58
CA ASP A 132 22.11 -3.41 17.19
C ASP A 132 20.89 -2.78 17.89
N LEU A 133 19.70 -3.38 17.74
CA LEU A 133 18.48 -2.86 18.35
C LEU A 133 18.25 -3.42 19.75
N THR A 134 17.55 -2.64 20.58
CA THR A 134 17.13 -3.09 21.90
C THR A 134 16.29 -4.35 21.77
N PHE A 135 16.61 -5.37 22.57
CA PHE A 135 15.76 -6.55 22.68
C PHE A 135 14.35 -6.13 23.11
N VAL A 136 13.35 -6.49 22.31
CA VAL A 136 11.93 -6.24 22.61
C VAL A 136 11.25 -7.58 22.82
N ASN A 137 10.51 -7.71 23.91
CA ASN A 137 9.64 -8.86 24.15
C ASN A 137 8.16 -8.39 24.20
N PRO A 138 7.20 -9.33 24.13
CA PRO A 138 5.77 -9.01 24.21
C PRO A 138 5.38 -8.16 25.43
N GLY A 139 5.97 -8.40 26.61
CA GLY A 139 5.68 -7.63 27.82
C GLY A 139 6.12 -6.16 27.72
N ILE A 140 7.30 -5.88 27.15
CA ILE A 140 7.76 -4.51 26.88
C ILE A 140 6.81 -3.86 25.86
N ALA A 141 6.47 -4.57 24.78
CA ALA A 141 5.62 -4.04 23.73
C ALA A 141 4.19 -3.75 24.22
N ALA A 142 3.67 -4.50 25.20
CA ALA A 142 2.36 -4.25 25.80
C ALA A 142 2.23 -2.83 26.41
N SER A 143 3.35 -2.23 26.83
CA SER A 143 3.38 -0.85 27.36
C SER A 143 3.29 0.25 26.28
N TRP A 144 3.39 -0.09 24.99
CA TRP A 144 3.46 0.92 23.93
C TRP A 144 2.16 1.67 23.70
N CYS A 145 1.01 1.02 23.94
CA CYS A 145 -0.31 1.60 23.72
C CYS A 145 -1.35 1.01 24.69
N THR A 146 -2.28 1.84 25.14
CA THR A 146 -3.40 1.40 25.99
C THR A 146 -4.23 0.32 25.31
N GLY A 147 -4.54 -0.75 26.02
CA GLY A 147 -5.37 -1.86 25.53
C GLY A 147 -4.62 -2.88 24.65
N LEU A 148 -3.31 -2.70 24.49
CA LEU A 148 -2.43 -3.72 23.93
C LEU A 148 -2.10 -4.74 25.04
N ILE A 149 -2.30 -6.01 24.73
CA ILE A 149 -2.27 -7.11 25.70
C ILE A 149 -1.12 -8.04 25.33
N GLU A 150 -0.30 -8.41 26.33
CA GLU A 150 0.91 -9.22 26.15
C GLU A 150 0.60 -10.56 25.49
N GLU A 151 -0.43 -11.27 25.96
CA GLU A 151 -0.86 -12.56 25.43
C GLU A 151 -1.19 -12.46 23.94
N GLY A 152 -1.93 -11.41 23.56
CA GLY A 152 -2.28 -11.18 22.16
C GLY A 152 -1.06 -10.89 21.26
N ILE A 153 -0.03 -10.23 21.79
CA ILE A 153 1.24 -10.01 21.06
C ILE A 153 1.99 -11.35 20.96
N ALA A 154 2.09 -12.10 22.05
CA ALA A 154 2.82 -13.37 22.09
C ALA A 154 2.23 -14.37 21.09
N ASP A 155 0.90 -14.50 21.03
CA ASP A 155 0.22 -15.39 20.08
C ASP A 155 0.51 -15.00 18.62
N CYS A 156 0.45 -13.70 18.31
CA CYS A 156 0.81 -13.18 16.98
C CYS A 156 2.27 -13.48 16.65
N TYR A 157 3.18 -13.26 17.60
CA TYR A 157 4.61 -13.45 17.43
C TYR A 157 4.96 -14.92 17.15
N GLN A 158 4.38 -15.87 17.88
CA GLN A 158 4.59 -17.29 17.59
C GLN A 158 4.08 -17.67 16.20
N SER A 159 2.92 -17.14 15.80
CA SER A 159 2.36 -17.38 14.47
C SER A 159 3.21 -16.78 13.35
N LEU A 160 3.84 -15.63 13.60
CA LEU A 160 4.70 -14.91 12.65
C LEU A 160 6.05 -15.58 12.43
N LYS A 161 6.61 -16.33 13.40
CA LYS A 161 7.90 -17.02 13.21
C LYS A 161 7.92 -17.89 11.96
N GLN A 162 6.82 -18.61 11.70
CA GLN A 162 6.71 -19.43 10.49
C GLN A 162 6.69 -18.58 9.21
N VAL A 163 6.00 -17.43 9.25
CA VAL A 163 5.91 -16.49 8.13
C VAL A 163 7.28 -15.88 7.83
N THR A 164 8.02 -15.46 8.85
CA THR A 164 9.36 -14.87 8.69
C THR A 164 10.33 -15.87 8.07
N VAL A 165 10.29 -17.13 8.48
CA VAL A 165 11.08 -18.21 7.86
C VAL A 165 10.73 -18.37 6.39
N ASP A 166 9.44 -18.32 6.04
CA ASP A 166 9.00 -18.44 4.64
C ASP A 166 9.38 -17.23 3.78
N ILE A 167 9.40 -16.02 4.36
CA ILE A 167 9.90 -14.81 3.68
C ILE A 167 11.39 -14.97 3.37
N MET A 168 12.20 -15.41 4.34
CA MET A 168 13.64 -15.63 4.15
C MET A 168 13.97 -16.69 3.09
N ARG A 169 13.04 -17.63 2.84
CA ARG A 169 13.16 -18.68 1.82
C ARG A 169 12.74 -18.21 0.42
N ARG A 170 12.03 -17.10 0.29
CA ARG A 170 11.62 -16.54 -1.00
C ARG A 170 12.67 -15.53 -1.47
N GLU A 171 13.24 -15.76 -2.65
CA GLU A 171 14.02 -14.77 -3.41
C GLU A 171 13.25 -13.44 -3.54
N PRO A 172 13.94 -12.29 -3.69
CA PRO A 172 13.33 -10.97 -3.58
C PRO A 172 12.21 -10.78 -4.62
N PRO A 173 11.14 -10.05 -4.27
CA PRO A 173 9.99 -9.88 -5.13
C PRO A 173 10.39 -9.25 -6.47
N MET A 174 9.83 -9.80 -7.55
CA MET A 174 9.88 -9.22 -8.88
C MET A 174 9.35 -7.79 -8.79
N ILE A 175 10.20 -6.82 -9.09
CA ILE A 175 9.88 -5.39 -9.09
C ILE A 175 8.70 -5.18 -10.05
N LEU A 176 7.53 -4.82 -9.52
CA LEU A 176 6.42 -4.30 -10.33
C LEU A 176 6.97 -3.12 -11.15
N PRO A 177 6.69 -3.02 -12.46
CA PRO A 177 7.17 -1.90 -13.25
C PRO A 177 6.71 -0.62 -12.58
N GLN A 178 7.68 0.20 -12.16
CA GLN A 178 7.42 1.54 -11.64
C GLN A 178 6.53 2.26 -12.64
N LEU A 179 5.31 2.63 -12.20
CA LEU A 179 4.45 3.52 -12.96
C LEU A 179 5.28 4.76 -13.29
N ARG A 180 5.62 4.93 -14.57
CA ARG A 180 6.43 6.06 -15.01
C ARG A 180 5.59 7.31 -14.78
N VAL A 181 5.88 8.04 -13.71
CA VAL A 181 5.33 9.37 -13.46
C VAL A 181 5.87 10.27 -14.57
N THR A 182 5.07 10.48 -15.60
CA THR A 182 5.34 11.52 -16.59
C THR A 182 5.07 12.85 -15.91
N THR A 183 6.08 13.42 -15.25
CA THR A 183 6.04 14.84 -14.87
C THR A 183 5.92 15.66 -16.15
N PRO A 184 4.96 16.60 -16.26
CA PRO A 184 4.97 17.54 -17.36
C PRO A 184 6.27 18.34 -17.29
N VAL A 185 7.02 18.35 -18.39
CA VAL A 185 8.17 19.23 -18.58
C VAL A 185 7.68 20.67 -18.44
N ASN A 186 8.21 21.35 -17.42
CA ASN A 186 8.07 22.79 -17.25
C ASN A 186 8.82 23.50 -18.39
N MET A 187 8.12 23.74 -19.50
CA MET A 187 8.60 24.65 -20.57
C MET A 187 8.52 26.08 -20.03
N GLY A 188 9.61 26.53 -19.41
CA GLY A 188 9.83 27.95 -19.16
C GLY A 188 9.92 28.72 -20.49
N PRO A 189 9.47 29.98 -20.54
CA PRO A 189 9.48 30.76 -21.76
C PRO A 189 10.91 31.15 -22.12
N SER A 190 11.39 30.69 -23.27
CA SER A 190 12.60 31.20 -23.91
C SER A 190 12.33 32.61 -24.45
N VAL A 191 12.76 33.60 -23.70
CA VAL A 191 12.89 34.98 -24.17
C VAL A 191 13.87 35.01 -25.34
N SER A 192 13.34 35.30 -26.52
CA SER A 192 14.07 35.43 -27.78
C SER A 192 14.56 36.87 -27.92
N SER A 193 15.87 37.08 -27.78
CA SER A 193 16.52 38.33 -28.16
C SER A 193 16.76 38.33 -29.68
N SER A 194 15.87 38.97 -30.44
CA SER A 194 16.05 39.20 -31.87
C SER A 194 16.68 40.58 -32.11
N SER A 195 17.90 40.55 -32.65
CA SER A 195 18.62 41.69 -33.19
C SER A 195 17.96 42.18 -34.49
N SER A 196 17.61 43.46 -34.55
CA SER A 196 17.06 44.13 -35.74
C SER A 196 18.14 44.41 -36.79
N PRO A 197 17.82 44.32 -38.10
CA PRO A 197 18.51 45.08 -39.15
C PRO A 197 17.64 46.22 -39.73
N PRO A 198 18.25 47.23 -40.37
CA PRO A 198 17.63 48.54 -40.60
C PRO A 198 16.85 48.64 -41.92
N ASN A 199 15.76 49.41 -41.91
CA ASN A 199 14.98 49.77 -43.10
C ASN A 199 15.60 50.97 -43.84
N LYS A 200 15.92 50.78 -45.14
CA LYS A 200 16.27 51.86 -46.09
C LYS A 200 15.24 51.94 -47.24
N ARG A 201 14.30 52.88 -47.07
CA ARG A 201 13.63 53.80 -48.02
C ARG A 201 13.77 53.57 -49.55
N ARG A 202 12.62 53.45 -50.27
CA ARG A 202 12.22 54.24 -51.48
C ARG A 202 10.80 53.83 -51.95
N LYS A 203 9.81 54.72 -51.78
CA LYS A 203 9.10 55.54 -52.81
C LYS A 203 8.26 54.74 -53.83
N LEU A 204 6.94 54.95 -53.79
CA LEU A 204 6.16 55.34 -54.97
C LEU A 204 4.91 56.13 -54.53
N ASN A 205 4.79 57.29 -55.16
CA ASN A 205 3.71 58.26 -55.10
C ASN A 205 2.53 57.72 -55.93
N ASN A 206 1.29 58.05 -55.57
CA ASN A 206 0.25 58.38 -56.54
C ASN A 206 -0.92 59.12 -55.87
N ASN A 207 -1.33 60.17 -56.57
CA ASN A 207 -2.33 61.17 -56.22
C ASN A 207 -3.76 60.61 -56.22
N CYS A 208 -4.59 61.04 -55.27
CA CYS A 208 -5.80 61.87 -55.47
C CYS A 208 -6.29 62.35 -54.10
#